data_AF-A0A7C5SWH2-F1
#
_entry.id   AF-A0A7C5SWH2-F1
#
_cell.length_a   1.000
_cell.length_b   1.000
_cell.length_c   1.000
_cell.angle_alpha   90.00
_cell.angle_beta   90.00
_cell.angle_gamma   90.00
#
_symmetry.space_group_name_H-M   'P 1'
#
loop_
_entity.id
_entity.type
_entity.pdbx_description
1 polymer ?
#
loop_
_entity_poly.entity_id
_entity_poly.type
_entity_poly.pdbx_seq_one_letter_code
_entity_poly.pdbx_strand_id
1 'polypeptide(L)'
;IVPLFNSANFAEREMFDMFGIKVNNHPFLKRILMPDDWEGHPLRKTYPLHGDEFASWYEVDKIFGKEYRDIIGPENRDPARIDRYDTKRFSRVGYEVPFGEDISEGEKPNPIEYSETLLVDYNKKSGKQLDHRK
;
A
#
# COMPACT_ATOMS: atom_id res chain seq x y z
N ILE A 1 -5.36 16.90 4.87
CA ILE A 1 -4.39 18.04 4.87
C ILE A 1 -3.48 18.01 3.63
N VAL A 2 -3.55 16.91 2.86
CA VAL A 2 -2.97 16.72 1.53
C VAL A 2 -2.87 17.96 0.63
N PRO A 3 -3.93 18.77 0.38
CA PRO A 3 -3.81 19.92 -0.53
C PRO A 3 -2.89 21.05 -0.01
N LEU A 4 -2.52 21.03 1.28
CA LEU A 4 -1.60 22.00 1.88
C LEU A 4 -0.18 21.44 1.99
N PHE A 5 -0.05 20.14 2.28
CA PHE A 5 1.24 19.47 2.46
C PHE A 5 1.25 18.16 1.68
N ASN A 6 1.97 18.13 0.56
CA ASN A 6 2.10 16.93 -0.29
C ASN A 6 2.70 15.73 0.47
N SER A 7 3.58 15.99 1.45
CA SER A 7 4.14 14.95 2.32
C SER A 7 3.09 14.22 3.18
N ALA A 8 1.94 14.86 3.44
CA ALA A 8 0.86 14.25 4.20
C ALA A 8 0.15 13.11 3.44
N ASN A 9 0.26 13.04 2.11
CA ASN A 9 -0.37 11.97 1.31
C ASN A 9 0.08 10.57 1.78
N PHE A 10 1.39 10.33 1.86
CA PHE A 10 1.92 9.04 2.30
C PHE A 10 1.65 8.76 3.77
N ALA A 11 1.78 9.76 4.65
CA ALA A 11 1.55 9.61 6.08
C ALA A 11 0.06 9.33 6.41
N GLU A 12 -0.87 10.03 5.76
CA GLU A 12 -2.31 9.80 5.93
C GLU A 12 -2.71 8.39 5.41
N ARG A 13 -2.07 7.89 4.34
CA ARG A 13 -2.26 6.52 3.81
C ARG A 13 -1.65 5.44 4.69
N GLU A 14 -0.45 5.65 5.23
CA GLU A 14 0.20 4.74 6.19
C GLU A 14 -0.67 4.57 7.43
N MET A 15 -1.18 5.67 7.96
CA MET A 15 -2.08 5.68 9.11
C MET A 15 -3.37 4.89 8.83
N PHE A 16 -3.92 5.03 7.62
CA PHE A 16 -5.05 4.23 7.17
C PHE A 16 -4.71 2.73 7.06
N ASP A 17 -3.56 2.37 6.50
CA ASP A 17 -3.16 0.98 6.32
C ASP A 17 -2.88 0.27 7.66
N MET A 18 -2.11 0.91 8.54
CA MET A 18 -1.65 0.30 9.79
C MET A 18 -2.67 0.38 10.93
N PHE A 19 -3.44 1.47 11.02
CA PHE A 19 -4.39 1.72 12.12
C PHE A 19 -5.85 1.74 11.66
N GLY A 20 -6.13 1.79 10.37
CA GLY A 20 -7.49 1.85 9.83
C GLY A 20 -8.22 3.15 10.13
N ILE A 21 -7.48 4.24 10.35
CA ILE A 21 -8.05 5.57 10.56
C ILE A 21 -8.39 6.16 9.18
N LYS A 22 -9.67 6.44 8.94
CA LYS A 22 -10.14 7.04 7.69
C LYS A 22 -10.04 8.55 7.78
N VAL A 23 -9.24 9.15 6.90
CA VAL A 23 -9.11 10.60 6.80
C VAL A 23 -10.17 11.13 5.83
N ASN A 24 -10.93 12.13 6.27
CA ASN A 24 -11.95 12.77 5.43
C ASN A 24 -11.29 13.53 4.27
N ASN A 25 -11.87 13.41 3.07
CA ASN A 25 -11.44 14.10 1.84
C ASN A 25 -10.00 13.77 1.39
N HIS A 26 -9.44 12.61 1.76
CA HIS A 26 -8.18 12.15 1.18
C HIS A 26 -8.43 11.61 -0.24
N PRO A 27 -7.71 12.09 -1.28
CA PRO A 27 -7.97 11.70 -2.68
C PRO A 27 -7.68 10.22 -2.94
N PHE A 28 -6.56 9.71 -2.40
CA PHE A 28 -6.03 8.36 -2.68
C PHE A 28 -6.00 7.49 -1.42
N LEU A 29 -7.13 7.32 -0.74
CA LEU A 29 -7.17 6.56 0.52
C LEU A 29 -7.18 5.04 0.26
N LYS A 30 -6.00 4.48 0.00
CA LYS A 30 -5.78 3.03 -0.17
C LYS A 30 -4.53 2.57 0.60
N ARG A 31 -4.42 1.25 0.80
CA ARG A 31 -3.27 0.60 1.44
C ARG A 31 -2.00 0.85 0.64
N ILE A 32 -0.86 0.86 1.33
CA ILE A 32 0.45 1.17 0.73
C ILE A 32 1.58 0.21 1.12
N LEU A 33 1.51 -0.38 2.31
CA LEU A 33 2.52 -1.26 2.86
C LEU A 33 2.03 -2.70 2.85
N MET A 34 0.79 -2.92 3.27
CA MET A 34 0.21 -4.26 3.28
C MET A 34 -0.31 -4.65 1.90
N PRO A 35 -0.30 -5.97 1.62
CA PRO A 35 -0.95 -6.48 0.43
C PRO A 35 -2.44 -6.10 0.35
N ASP A 36 -2.96 -6.00 -0.87
CA ASP A 36 -4.36 -5.65 -1.11
C ASP A 36 -5.35 -6.70 -0.57
N ASP A 37 -4.93 -7.96 -0.47
CA ASP A 37 -5.71 -9.07 0.08
C ASP A 37 -5.60 -9.20 1.62
N TRP A 38 -4.81 -8.35 2.27
CA TRP A 38 -4.62 -8.41 3.71
C TRP A 38 -5.90 -8.01 4.45
N GLU A 39 -6.27 -8.74 5.50
CA GLU A 39 -7.42 -8.39 6.33
C GLU A 39 -6.96 -7.75 7.64
N GLY A 40 -7.65 -6.70 8.08
CA GLY A 40 -7.33 -6.00 9.32
C GLY A 40 -6.21 -4.96 9.21
N HIS A 41 -5.71 -4.53 10.36
CA HIS A 41 -4.80 -3.38 10.53
C HIS A 41 -3.74 -3.71 11.60
N PRO A 42 -2.49 -4.03 11.21
CA PRO A 42 -1.51 -4.66 12.09
C PRO A 42 -1.15 -3.90 13.37
N LEU A 43 -1.15 -2.56 13.35
CA LEU A 43 -0.74 -1.76 14.50
C LEU A 43 -1.88 -1.47 15.50
N ARG A 44 -3.08 -2.05 15.29
CA ARG A 44 -4.16 -1.97 16.28
C ARG A 44 -3.83 -2.84 17.49
N LYS A 45 -4.15 -2.35 18.70
CA LYS A 45 -3.96 -3.12 19.94
C LYS A 45 -4.81 -4.41 20.01
N THR A 46 -5.92 -4.45 19.28
CA THR A 46 -6.77 -5.63 19.14
C THR A 46 -6.23 -6.63 18.11
N TYR A 47 -5.22 -6.25 17.32
CA TYR A 47 -4.65 -7.13 16.31
C TYR A 47 -3.72 -8.15 16.98
N PRO A 48 -3.85 -9.45 16.67
CA PRO A 48 -3.02 -10.48 17.29
C PRO A 48 -1.54 -10.28 16.91
N LEU A 49 -0.66 -10.29 17.92
CA LEU A 49 0.78 -10.14 17.70
C LEU A 49 1.43 -11.41 17.14
N HIS A 50 0.85 -12.58 17.43
CA HIS A 50 1.36 -13.87 17.01
C HIS A 50 0.25 -14.65 16.32
N GLY A 51 0.46 -14.96 15.04
CA GLY A 51 -0.42 -15.82 14.24
C GLY A 51 -1.87 -15.35 14.22
N ASP A 52 -2.23 -14.52 13.24
CA ASP A 52 -3.65 -14.37 12.93
C ASP A 52 -4.15 -15.72 12.39
N GLU A 53 -5.04 -16.39 13.14
CA GLU A 53 -5.67 -17.63 12.69
C GLU A 53 -6.36 -17.44 11.34
N PHE A 54 -6.91 -16.26 11.11
CA PHE A 54 -7.55 -15.94 9.84
C PHE A 54 -6.54 -15.93 8.68
N ALA A 55 -5.41 -15.23 8.85
CA ALA A 55 -4.34 -15.20 7.86
C ALA A 55 -3.70 -16.58 7.62
N SER A 56 -3.63 -17.42 8.65
CA SER A 56 -3.03 -18.76 8.57
C SER A 56 -3.90 -19.74 7.78
N TRP A 57 -5.18 -19.44 7.56
CA TRP A 57 -6.12 -20.33 6.86
C TRP A 57 -6.76 -19.69 5.62
N TYR A 58 -6.33 -18.48 5.23
CA TYR A 58 -7.00 -17.68 4.21
C TYR A 58 -7.05 -18.36 2.85
N GLU A 59 -5.91 -18.78 2.28
CA GLU A 59 -5.90 -19.42 0.96
C GLU A 59 -6.62 -20.77 0.98
N VAL A 60 -6.47 -21.53 2.06
CA VAL A 60 -7.12 -22.84 2.23
C VAL A 60 -8.64 -22.69 2.24
N ASP A 61 -9.16 -21.77 3.06
CA ASP A 61 -10.59 -21.50 3.16
C ASP A 61 -11.20 -20.98 1.85
N LYS A 62 -10.44 -20.15 1.12
CA LYS A 62 -10.92 -19.50 -0.11
C LYS A 62 -10.93 -20.43 -1.32
N ILE A 63 -9.93 -21.31 -1.44
CA ILE A 63 -9.74 -22.18 -2.61
C ILE A 63 -10.41 -23.53 -2.41
N PHE A 64 -10.25 -24.12 -1.22
CA PHE A 64 -10.63 -25.51 -0.95
C PHE A 64 -11.79 -25.61 0.04
N GLY A 65 -11.91 -24.67 0.99
CA GLY A 65 -12.92 -24.66 2.03
C GLY A 65 -12.39 -25.16 3.38
N LYS A 66 -13.10 -24.81 4.47
CA LYS A 66 -12.68 -25.03 5.87
C LYS A 66 -12.39 -26.48 6.22
N GLU A 67 -13.01 -27.43 5.51
CA GLU A 67 -12.86 -28.87 5.73
C GLU A 67 -11.50 -29.42 5.30
N TYR A 68 -10.72 -28.66 4.53
CA TYR A 68 -9.37 -29.07 4.08
C TYR A 68 -8.23 -28.53 4.95
N ARG A 69 -8.54 -27.80 6.03
CA ARG A 69 -7.53 -27.24 6.95
C ARG A 69 -6.61 -28.31 7.52
N ASP A 70 -7.16 -29.43 7.98
CA ASP A 70 -6.38 -30.51 8.59
C ASP A 70 -5.49 -31.28 7.58
N ILE A 71 -5.83 -31.21 6.29
CA ILE A 71 -5.11 -31.93 5.22
C ILE A 71 -3.96 -31.09 4.68
N ILE A 72 -4.19 -29.80 4.45
CA ILE A 72 -3.19 -28.90 3.86
C ILE A 72 -2.25 -28.33 4.94
N GLY A 73 -2.79 -28.08 6.14
CA GLY A 73 -2.07 -27.40 7.21
C GLY A 73 -2.05 -25.86 7.06
N PRO A 74 -1.53 -25.14 8.06
CA PRO A 74 -1.55 -23.69 8.08
C PRO A 74 -0.69 -23.10 6.95
N GLU A 75 -1.19 -22.04 6.35
CA GLU A 75 -0.53 -21.29 5.29
C GLU A 75 0.75 -20.64 5.83
N ASN A 76 1.89 -20.97 5.22
CA ASN A 76 3.14 -20.27 5.50
C ASN A 76 3.28 -19.06 4.57
N ARG A 77 2.69 -17.94 4.98
CA ARG A 77 2.93 -16.61 4.40
C ARG A 77 4.37 -16.18 4.76
N ASP A 78 5.38 -16.74 4.09
CA ASP A 78 6.78 -16.37 4.35
C ASP A 78 7.00 -14.88 4.05
N PRO A 79 7.19 -14.02 5.07
CA PRO A 79 7.37 -12.58 4.85
C PRO A 79 8.69 -12.27 4.15
N ALA A 80 9.65 -13.21 4.12
CA ALA A 80 10.93 -13.07 3.44
C ALA A 80 10.88 -13.50 1.97
N ARG A 81 9.83 -14.19 1.52
CA ARG A 81 9.69 -14.63 0.13
C ARG A 81 9.21 -13.47 -0.74
N ILE A 82 10.16 -12.68 -1.21
CA ILE A 82 9.92 -11.60 -2.17
C ILE A 82 9.86 -12.22 -3.57
N ASP A 83 8.65 -12.34 -4.13
CA ASP A 83 8.50 -12.62 -5.56
C ASP A 83 8.70 -11.32 -6.34
N ARG A 84 9.78 -11.25 -7.12
CA ARG A 84 10.17 -10.07 -7.89
C ARG A 84 9.12 -9.68 -8.94
N TYR A 85 8.30 -10.62 -9.39
CA TYR A 85 7.28 -10.39 -10.40
C TYR A 85 5.87 -10.22 -9.81
N ASP A 86 5.73 -10.31 -8.49
CA ASP A 86 4.47 -10.09 -7.81
C ASP A 86 4.13 -8.60 -7.80
N THR A 87 3.47 -8.21 -8.89
CA THR A 87 3.03 -6.83 -9.15
C THR A 87 1.61 -6.60 -8.62
N LYS A 88 0.94 -7.66 -8.14
CA LYS A 88 -0.48 -7.64 -7.81
C LYS A 88 -0.75 -7.66 -6.32
N ARG A 89 0.18 -8.20 -5.52
CA ARG A 89 -0.02 -8.22 -4.07
C ARG A 89 0.25 -6.87 -3.45
N PHE A 90 1.15 -6.05 -3.98
CA PHE A 90 1.51 -4.76 -3.38
C PHE A 90 1.03 -3.56 -4.21
N SER A 91 0.67 -2.49 -3.50
CA SER A 91 0.32 -1.20 -4.07
C SER A 91 1.49 -0.58 -4.84
N ARG A 92 1.24 -0.20 -6.09
CA ARG A 92 2.25 0.43 -6.96
C ARG A 92 2.33 1.93 -6.67
N VAL A 93 3.51 2.40 -6.24
CA VAL A 93 3.77 3.82 -5.99
C VAL A 93 3.76 4.58 -7.33
N GLY A 94 3.07 5.72 -7.38
CA GLY A 94 2.90 6.50 -8.63
C GLY A 94 1.84 5.95 -9.58
N TYR A 95 1.06 4.95 -9.16
CA TYR A 95 -0.15 4.49 -9.85
C TYR A 95 -1.33 4.53 -8.87
N GLU A 96 -1.44 5.61 -8.10
CA GLU A 96 -2.51 5.73 -7.11
C GLU A 96 -3.88 5.79 -7.77
N VAL A 97 -4.81 5.07 -7.15
CA VAL A 97 -6.22 5.03 -7.56
C VAL A 97 -7.06 5.80 -6.53
N PRO A 98 -8.03 6.63 -6.97
CA PRO A 98 -8.96 7.33 -6.08
C PRO A 98 -9.69 6.40 -5.10
N PHE A 99 -10.12 6.97 -3.97
CA PHE A 99 -10.90 6.23 -2.99
C PHE A 99 -12.20 5.68 -3.60
N GLY A 100 -12.36 4.36 -3.55
CA GLY A 100 -13.57 3.66 -4.03
C GLY A 100 -13.51 3.15 -5.47
N GLU A 101 -12.48 3.50 -6.25
CA GLU A 101 -12.29 2.95 -7.60
C GLU A 101 -11.62 1.56 -7.57
N ASP A 102 -11.90 0.73 -8.58
CA ASP A 102 -11.27 -0.58 -8.72
C ASP A 102 -9.79 -0.45 -9.09
N ILE A 103 -8.96 -1.33 -8.53
CA ILE A 103 -7.50 -1.32 -8.70
C ILE A 103 -7.15 -1.70 -10.15
N SER A 104 -7.91 -2.63 -10.75
CA SER A 104 -7.61 -3.16 -12.07
C SER A 104 -7.75 -2.13 -13.21
N GLU A 105 -8.63 -1.14 -13.05
CA GLU A 105 -8.96 -0.16 -14.09
C GLU A 105 -8.30 1.22 -13.87
N GLY A 106 -7.84 1.51 -12.66
CA GLY A 106 -7.40 2.84 -12.22
C GLY A 106 -5.90 3.13 -12.28
N GLU A 107 -5.04 2.14 -12.57
CA GLU A 107 -3.57 2.26 -12.54
C GLU A 107 -3.02 3.13 -13.70
N LYS A 108 -3.28 4.43 -13.67
CA LYS A 108 -2.64 5.40 -14.56
C LYS A 108 -1.37 5.93 -13.90
N PRO A 109 -0.29 6.17 -14.66
CA PRO A 109 0.92 6.76 -14.12
C PRO A 109 0.65 8.19 -13.68
N ASN A 110 0.81 8.45 -12.39
CA ASN A 110 0.81 9.78 -11.80
C ASN A 110 2.24 10.32 -11.76
N PRO A 111 2.46 11.59 -12.13
CA PRO A 111 3.77 12.21 -11.98
C PRO A 111 4.13 12.32 -10.48
N ILE A 112 5.42 12.19 -10.17
CA ILE A 112 5.90 12.42 -8.81
C ILE A 112 5.81 13.92 -8.53
N GLU A 113 4.93 14.30 -7.62
CA GLU A 113 4.76 15.68 -7.18
C GLU A 113 5.57 15.95 -5.90
N TYR A 114 6.38 17.01 -5.92
CA TYR A 114 7.07 17.48 -4.73
C TYR A 114 6.32 18.65 -4.09
N SER A 115 6.57 18.92 -2.81
CA SER A 115 5.97 20.07 -2.13
C SER A 115 6.54 21.38 -2.68
N GLU A 116 5.65 22.26 -3.12
CA GLU A 116 5.99 23.62 -3.52
C GLU A 116 5.65 24.59 -2.40
N THR A 117 6.60 25.43 -2.02
CA THR A 117 6.40 26.50 -1.04
C THR A 117 6.86 27.81 -1.65
N LEU A 118 6.43 28.94 -1.06
CA LEU A 118 6.80 30.28 -1.52
C LEU A 118 8.32 30.47 -1.69
N LEU A 119 9.13 29.77 -0.88
CA LEU A 119 10.58 29.91 -0.86
C LEU A 119 11.32 28.78 -1.59
N VAL A 120 10.71 27.60 -1.71
CA VAL A 120 11.37 26.40 -2.24
C VAL A 120 10.41 25.65 -3.15
N ASP A 121 10.83 25.49 -4.40
CA ASP A 121 10.16 24.71 -5.43
C ASP A 121 11.12 23.60 -5.88
N TYR A 122 10.79 22.36 -5.52
CA TYR A 122 11.55 21.16 -5.88
C TYR A 122 11.20 20.60 -7.27
N ASN A 123 10.10 21.06 -7.89
CA ASN A 123 9.74 20.71 -9.26
C ASN A 123 10.54 21.52 -10.28
N LYS A 124 11.04 22.69 -9.88
CA LYS A 124 11.87 23.54 -10.75
C LYS A 124 13.20 22.86 -11.10
N LYS A 125 13.34 22.43 -12.35
CA LYS A 125 14.64 22.03 -12.95
C LYS A 125 15.57 23.24 -13.04
N SER A 126 16.29 23.55 -11.95
CA SER A 126 17.22 24.68 -11.87
C SER A 126 18.68 24.29 -12.17
N GLY A 127 18.99 22.99 -12.26
CA GLY A 127 20.33 22.48 -12.54
C GLY A 127 20.61 22.29 -14.03
N LYS A 128 21.81 22.65 -14.48
CA LYS A 128 22.34 22.16 -15.77
C LYS A 128 22.44 20.64 -15.70
N GLN A 129 21.58 19.94 -16.41
CA GLN A 129 21.64 18.49 -16.56
C GLN A 129 22.88 18.18 -17.40
N LEU A 130 23.91 17.57 -16.79
CA LEU A 130 25.08 17.10 -17.52
C LEU A 130 24.67 15.83 -18.26
N ASP A 131 24.45 15.95 -19.57
CA ASP A 131 23.93 14.87 -20.41
C ASP A 131 24.90 13.69 -20.57
N HIS A 132 26.15 13.80 -20.08
CA HIS A 132 27.18 12.77 -20.19
C HIS A 132 28.24 12.92 -19.08
N ARG A 133 28.67 11.79 -18.50
CA ARG A 133 29.94 11.71 -17.78
C ARG A 133 31.07 11.73 -18.82
N LYS A 134 32.06 12.59 -18.61
CA LYS A 134 33.34 12.52 -19.34
C LYS A 134 34.07 11.23 -19.00
#